data_AF-A0A8K0URQ4-F1
#
_entry.id   AF-A0A8K0URQ4-F1
#
_cell.length_a   1.000
_cell.length_b   1.000
_cell.length_c   1.000
_cell.angle_alpha   90.00
_cell.angle_beta   90.00
_cell.angle_gamma   90.00
#
_symmetry.space_group_name_H-M   'P 1'
#
loop_
_entity.id
_entity.type
_entity.pdbx_description
1 polymer ?
#
loop_
_entity_poly.entity_id
_entity_poly.type
_entity_poly.pdbx_seq_one_letter_code
_entity_poly.pdbx_strand_id
1 'polypeptide(L)'
;MSQSQQPEEEDDFQVSGPLLVNKLQEAGIAPQDIKKLSECGLNTVEAVAYTPKKALMQIKGISEQKAEKILAEAHKIIPLGFQSATEVHARRSELVHITTGSKNLDALLGGGIETGAITELFGEFRTGKSQICHTLAVTCQLPVDMGGGEGKCLYIDTEGTFRPVRLLAVAERLGLNGEEVLDNVAYARAYNADHQNQLLTSASALMSESR
;
A
#
# COMPACT_ATOMS: atom_id res chain seq x y z
N MET A 1 3.21 -43.88 -28.34
CA MET A 1 2.75 -42.60 -28.90
C MET A 1 2.91 -41.58 -27.79
N SER A 2 4.02 -40.85 -27.81
CA SER A 2 4.35 -39.79 -26.86
C SER A 2 3.48 -38.58 -27.16
N GLN A 3 2.49 -38.31 -26.31
CA GLN A 3 1.81 -37.02 -26.34
C GLN A 3 2.73 -36.00 -25.69
N SER A 4 3.24 -35.10 -26.54
CA SER A 4 3.90 -33.86 -26.19
C SER A 4 2.99 -33.02 -25.29
N GLN A 5 3.36 -32.90 -24.02
CA GLN A 5 2.87 -31.82 -23.16
C GLN A 5 3.42 -30.51 -23.73
N GLN A 6 2.51 -29.67 -24.23
CA GLN A 6 2.83 -28.27 -24.49
C GLN A 6 3.15 -27.61 -23.14
N PRO A 7 4.17 -26.74 -23.05
CA PRO A 7 4.38 -25.96 -21.85
C PRO A 7 3.15 -25.04 -21.72
N GLU A 8 2.42 -25.17 -20.62
CA GLU A 8 1.49 -24.14 -20.18
C GLU A 8 2.33 -22.86 -20.08
N GLU A 9 1.93 -21.82 -20.81
CA GLU A 9 2.42 -20.48 -20.58
C GLU A 9 2.03 -20.14 -19.13
N GLU A 10 2.97 -20.33 -18.20
CA GLU A 10 2.93 -19.70 -16.90
C GLU A 10 2.86 -18.20 -17.20
N ASP A 11 1.64 -17.66 -17.20
CA ASP A 11 1.41 -16.23 -17.07
C ASP A 11 2.10 -15.88 -15.75
N ASP A 12 3.33 -15.40 -15.86
CA ASP A 12 4.17 -14.92 -14.79
C ASP A 12 3.39 -13.75 -14.20
N PHE A 13 2.46 -14.05 -13.28
CA PHE A 13 1.80 -13.07 -12.42
C PHE A 13 2.89 -12.56 -11.47
N GLN A 14 3.87 -11.86 -12.02
CA GLN A 14 4.67 -10.93 -11.27
C GLN A 14 3.66 -10.04 -10.56
N VAL A 15 3.65 -10.13 -9.24
CA VAL A 15 2.97 -9.20 -8.35
C VAL A 15 3.62 -7.84 -8.58
N SER A 16 3.23 -7.20 -9.68
CA SER A 16 3.67 -5.86 -10.01
C SER A 16 2.91 -4.97 -9.05
N GLY A 17 3.62 -4.42 -8.06
CA GLY A 17 3.11 -3.35 -7.23
C GLY A 17 2.47 -2.23 -8.08
N PRO A 18 1.70 -1.35 -7.45
CA PRO A 18 0.72 -0.49 -8.12
C PRO A 18 1.32 0.31 -9.28
N LEU A 19 0.69 0.29 -10.44
CA LEU A 19 1.22 0.96 -11.63
C LEU A 19 1.18 2.47 -11.44
N LEU A 20 2.30 3.16 -11.67
CA LEU A 20 2.35 4.62 -11.56
C LEU A 20 1.42 5.28 -12.60
N VAL A 21 0.75 6.36 -12.21
CA VAL A 21 -0.20 7.08 -13.09
C VAL A 21 0.44 7.56 -14.40
N ASN A 22 1.75 7.78 -14.42
CA ASN A 22 2.53 8.11 -15.61
C ASN A 22 2.42 7.05 -16.73
N LYS A 23 2.09 5.80 -16.39
CA LYS A 23 1.84 4.75 -17.38
C LYS A 23 0.72 5.10 -18.36
N LEU A 24 -0.25 5.91 -17.94
CA LEU A 24 -1.32 6.42 -18.80
C LEU A 24 -0.80 7.32 -19.94
N GLN A 25 0.42 7.85 -19.83
CA GLN A 25 1.02 8.64 -20.91
C GLN A 25 1.27 7.77 -22.16
N GLU A 26 1.68 6.52 -21.97
CA GLU A 26 1.87 5.55 -23.06
C GLU A 26 0.55 5.19 -23.75
N ALA A 27 -0.57 5.29 -23.01
CA ALA A 27 -1.93 5.12 -23.53
C ALA A 27 -2.51 6.41 -24.17
N GLY A 28 -1.71 7.46 -24.33
CA GLY A 28 -2.10 8.69 -25.02
C GLY A 28 -2.89 9.70 -24.16
N ILE A 29 -2.75 9.64 -22.84
CA ILE A 29 -3.21 10.70 -21.92
C ILE A 29 -2.15 11.80 -21.84
N ALA A 30 -2.60 13.07 -21.93
CA ALA A 30 -1.69 14.21 -21.94
C ALA A 30 -0.96 14.37 -20.60
N PRO A 31 0.36 14.71 -20.58
CA PRO A 31 1.11 14.87 -19.33
C PRO A 31 0.53 15.91 -18.37
N GLN A 32 -0.10 16.97 -18.89
CA GLN A 32 -0.77 17.99 -18.09
C GLN A 32 -1.99 17.46 -17.34
N ASP A 33 -2.70 16.48 -17.92
CA ASP A 33 -3.85 15.87 -17.26
C ASP A 33 -3.38 14.84 -16.22
N ILE A 34 -2.31 14.08 -16.50
CA ILE A 34 -1.64 13.20 -15.52
C ILE A 34 -1.19 14.01 -14.30
N LYS A 35 -0.53 15.15 -14.51
CA LYS A 35 -0.10 16.03 -13.42
C LYS A 35 -1.27 16.45 -12.51
N LYS A 36 -2.42 16.80 -13.08
CA LYS A 36 -3.63 17.15 -12.29
C LYS A 36 -4.16 15.96 -11.48
N LEU A 37 -4.08 14.75 -12.02
CA LEU A 37 -4.46 13.52 -11.31
C LEU A 37 -3.56 13.35 -10.07
N SER A 38 -2.24 13.43 -10.25
CA SER A 38 -1.26 13.35 -9.16
C SER A 38 -1.45 14.44 -8.10
N GLU A 39 -1.70 15.69 -8.50
CA GLU A 39 -1.99 16.80 -7.58
C GLU A 39 -3.25 16.58 -6.73
N CYS A 40 -4.17 15.72 -7.19
CA CYS A 40 -5.36 15.31 -6.43
C CYS A 40 -5.17 13.99 -5.67
N GLY A 41 -3.95 13.45 -5.58
CA GLY A 41 -3.63 12.21 -4.87
C GLY A 41 -3.85 10.93 -5.69
N LEU A 42 -4.17 11.04 -6.98
CA LEU A 42 -4.32 9.89 -7.89
C LEU A 42 -2.97 9.56 -8.53
N ASN A 43 -2.08 8.96 -7.73
CA ASN A 43 -0.69 8.67 -8.14
C ASN A 43 -0.50 7.31 -8.82
N THR A 44 -1.53 6.48 -8.89
CA THR A 44 -1.49 5.15 -9.53
C THR A 44 -2.62 4.96 -10.54
N VAL A 45 -2.44 4.04 -11.49
CA VAL A 45 -3.46 3.69 -12.49
C VAL A 45 -4.67 3.06 -11.82
N GLU A 46 -4.47 2.25 -10.79
CA GLU A 46 -5.54 1.66 -9.97
C GLU A 46 -6.39 2.74 -9.30
N ALA A 47 -5.76 3.76 -8.70
CA ALA A 47 -6.48 4.87 -8.09
C ALA A 47 -7.38 5.59 -9.10
N VAL A 48 -6.90 5.80 -10.33
CA VAL A 48 -7.70 6.37 -11.42
C VAL A 48 -8.83 5.43 -11.83
N ALA A 49 -8.55 4.14 -12.03
CA ALA A 49 -9.51 3.14 -12.47
C ALA A 49 -10.67 2.93 -11.48
N TYR A 50 -10.40 3.03 -10.18
CA TYR A 50 -11.38 2.90 -9.10
C TYR A 50 -12.15 4.19 -8.82
N THR A 51 -11.66 5.34 -9.29
CA THR A 51 -12.29 6.64 -9.04
C THR A 51 -13.53 6.83 -9.92
N PRO A 52 -14.70 7.19 -9.35
CA PRO A 52 -15.88 7.47 -10.14
C PRO A 52 -15.67 8.63 -11.13
N LYS A 53 -16.21 8.51 -12.35
CA LYS A 53 -16.16 9.56 -13.38
C LYS A 53 -16.52 10.95 -12.85
N LYS A 54 -17.55 11.03 -11.98
CA LYS A 54 -18.01 12.30 -11.37
C LYS A 54 -16.93 12.97 -10.52
N ALA A 55 -16.11 12.20 -9.81
CA ALA A 55 -15.01 12.73 -9.01
C ALA A 55 -13.87 13.24 -9.89
N LEU A 56 -13.55 12.53 -10.98
CA LEU A 56 -12.56 13.01 -11.97
C LEU A 56 -12.98 14.34 -12.60
N MET A 57 -14.27 14.52 -12.87
CA MET A 57 -14.81 15.78 -13.42
C MET A 57 -14.77 16.95 -12.43
N GLN A 58 -14.59 16.70 -11.12
CA GLN A 58 -14.39 17.77 -10.13
C GLN A 58 -12.95 18.30 -10.15
N ILE A 59 -12.02 17.60 -10.80
CA ILE A 59 -10.65 18.06 -10.96
C ILE A 59 -10.62 19.20 -11.98
N LYS A 60 -10.10 20.36 -11.55
CA LYS A 60 -10.06 21.57 -12.37
C LYS A 60 -9.32 21.31 -13.69
N GLY A 61 -10.03 21.48 -14.80
CA GLY A 61 -9.46 21.33 -16.15
C GLY A 61 -9.50 19.90 -16.70
N ILE A 62 -10.24 18.99 -16.08
CA ILE A 62 -10.67 17.70 -16.63
C ILE A 62 -12.12 17.84 -17.07
N SER A 63 -12.35 17.84 -18.40
CA SER A 63 -13.72 17.83 -18.95
C SER A 63 -14.31 16.42 -18.91
N GLU A 64 -15.61 16.30 -19.19
CA GLU A 64 -16.28 15.02 -19.29
C GLU A 64 -15.62 14.08 -20.32
N GLN A 65 -15.31 14.60 -21.52
CA GLN A 65 -14.65 13.80 -22.56
C GLN A 65 -13.26 13.33 -22.13
N LYS A 66 -12.53 14.17 -21.38
CA LYS A 66 -11.23 13.78 -20.83
C LYS A 66 -11.37 12.68 -19.78
N ALA A 67 -12.33 12.81 -18.87
CA ALA A 67 -12.59 11.80 -17.85
C ALA A 67 -12.96 10.43 -18.46
N GLU A 68 -13.80 10.41 -19.50
CA GLU A 68 -14.13 9.19 -20.25
C GLU A 68 -12.90 8.56 -20.89
N LYS A 69 -12.10 9.37 -21.59
CA LYS A 69 -10.86 8.88 -22.22
C LYS A 69 -9.89 8.32 -21.18
N ILE A 70 -9.67 9.02 -20.07
CA ILE A 70 -8.77 8.60 -18.99
C ILE A 70 -9.23 7.25 -18.41
N LEU A 71 -10.52 7.11 -18.08
CA LEU A 71 -11.07 5.86 -17.54
C LEU A 71 -11.00 4.72 -18.55
N ALA A 72 -11.32 4.98 -19.82
CA ALA A 72 -11.25 3.97 -20.87
C ALA A 72 -9.83 3.42 -21.04
N GLU A 73 -8.80 4.26 -20.97
CA GLU A 73 -7.41 3.79 -21.02
C GLU A 73 -6.99 3.09 -19.71
N ALA A 74 -7.41 3.59 -18.54
CA ALA A 74 -7.11 2.96 -17.26
C ALA A 74 -7.72 1.55 -17.15
N HIS A 75 -8.95 1.34 -17.64
CA HIS A 75 -9.64 0.03 -17.62
C HIS A 75 -9.08 -0.99 -18.61
N LYS A 76 -8.31 -0.56 -19.62
CA LYS A 76 -7.53 -1.50 -20.46
C LYS A 76 -6.32 -2.05 -19.73
N ILE A 77 -5.75 -1.26 -18.81
CA ILE A 77 -4.56 -1.62 -18.04
C ILE A 77 -4.96 -2.41 -16.78
N ILE A 78 -6.03 -1.98 -16.10
CA ILE A 78 -6.53 -2.57 -14.86
C ILE A 78 -7.79 -3.40 -15.16
N PRO A 79 -7.70 -4.74 -15.18
CA PRO A 79 -8.86 -5.58 -15.46
C PRO A 79 -9.82 -5.58 -14.26
N LEU A 80 -11.01 -4.99 -14.45
CA LEU A 80 -12.08 -4.89 -13.43
C LEU A 80 -13.21 -5.91 -13.61
N GLY A 81 -12.97 -6.97 -14.40
CA GLY A 81 -13.97 -7.96 -14.77
C GLY A 81 -14.25 -9.01 -13.69
N PHE A 82 -15.15 -9.94 -14.01
CA PHE A 82 -15.39 -11.13 -13.20
C PHE A 82 -14.16 -12.04 -13.20
N GLN A 83 -13.87 -12.63 -12.03
CA GLN A 83 -12.79 -13.58 -11.80
C GLN A 83 -13.34 -14.82 -11.11
N SER A 84 -12.70 -15.97 -11.29
CA SER A 84 -13.10 -17.18 -10.58
C SER A 84 -12.70 -17.11 -9.10
N ALA A 85 -13.44 -17.79 -8.21
CA ALA A 85 -13.07 -17.86 -6.80
C ALA A 85 -11.68 -18.49 -6.59
N THR A 86 -11.27 -19.39 -7.49
CA THR A 86 -9.95 -20.02 -7.49
C THR A 86 -8.84 -19.01 -7.76
N GLU A 87 -8.99 -18.14 -8.77
CA GLU A 87 -8.04 -17.06 -9.04
C GLU A 87 -7.92 -16.09 -7.86
N VAL A 88 -9.06 -15.74 -7.25
CA VAL A 88 -9.08 -14.87 -6.06
C VAL A 88 -8.36 -15.53 -4.90
N HIS A 89 -8.57 -16.84 -4.68
CA HIS A 89 -7.89 -17.58 -3.62
C HIS A 89 -6.38 -17.66 -3.83
N ALA A 90 -5.93 -17.95 -5.06
CA ALA A 90 -4.51 -17.98 -5.42
C ALA A 90 -3.84 -16.62 -5.12
N ARG A 91 -4.43 -15.51 -5.61
CA ARG A 91 -3.91 -14.16 -5.32
C ARG A 91 -3.87 -13.84 -3.82
N ARG A 92 -4.87 -14.27 -3.05
CA ARG A 92 -4.88 -14.07 -1.59
C ARG A 92 -3.81 -14.87 -0.87
N SER A 93 -3.42 -16.04 -1.40
CA SER A 93 -2.34 -16.85 -0.82
C SER A 93 -0.96 -16.22 -0.97
N GLU A 94 -0.81 -15.26 -1.88
CA GLU A 94 0.42 -14.49 -2.11
C GLU A 94 0.51 -13.23 -1.22
N LEU A 95 -0.53 -12.92 -0.42
CA LEU A 95 -0.52 -11.75 0.45
C LEU A 95 0.55 -11.87 1.53
N VAL A 96 1.35 -10.81 1.65
CA VAL A 96 2.33 -10.67 2.71
C VAL A 96 1.61 -10.48 4.05
N HIS A 97 2.09 -11.17 5.07
CA HIS A 97 1.64 -11.04 6.45
C HIS A 97 2.79 -10.54 7.32
N ILE A 98 2.64 -9.37 7.93
CA ILE A 98 3.67 -8.76 8.76
C ILE A 98 3.62 -9.34 10.17
N THR A 99 4.71 -9.94 10.65
CA THR A 99 4.82 -10.49 12.00
C THR A 99 4.60 -9.39 13.04
N THR A 100 3.87 -9.73 14.09
CA THR A 100 3.66 -8.91 15.27
C THR A 100 4.82 -8.99 16.26
N GLY A 101 5.82 -9.84 15.97
CA GLY A 101 6.92 -10.17 16.87
C GLY A 101 6.55 -11.15 18.00
N SER A 102 5.32 -11.68 17.98
CA SER A 102 4.77 -12.66 18.92
C SER A 102 4.17 -13.84 18.18
N LYS A 103 4.75 -15.04 18.38
CA LYS A 103 4.26 -16.28 17.74
C LYS A 103 2.80 -16.58 18.04
N ASN A 104 2.34 -16.28 19.26
CA ASN A 104 0.96 -16.54 19.66
C ASN A 104 -0.02 -15.61 18.95
N LEU A 105 0.35 -14.34 18.77
CA LEU A 105 -0.50 -13.37 18.11
C LEU A 105 -0.51 -13.60 16.59
N ASP A 106 0.65 -13.93 16.00
CA ASP A 106 0.73 -14.31 14.58
C ASP A 106 -0.12 -15.55 14.29
N ALA A 107 -0.06 -16.58 15.13
CA ALA A 107 -0.92 -17.76 14.98
C ALA A 107 -2.41 -17.43 15.10
N LEU A 108 -2.79 -16.53 16.02
CA LEU A 108 -4.17 -16.08 16.17
C LEU A 108 -4.67 -15.33 14.94
N LEU A 109 -3.80 -14.56 14.28
CA LEU A 109 -4.11 -13.77 13.08
C LEU A 109 -3.93 -14.55 11.78
N GLY A 110 -3.51 -15.81 11.83
CA GLY A 110 -3.29 -16.62 10.63
C GLY A 110 -1.99 -16.31 9.87
N GLY A 111 -0.99 -15.74 10.54
CA GLY A 111 0.35 -15.46 9.99
C GLY A 111 0.92 -14.11 10.41
N GLY A 112 0.07 -13.16 10.80
CA GLY A 112 0.46 -11.79 11.13
C GLY A 112 -0.58 -10.79 10.65
N ILE A 113 -0.19 -9.53 10.48
CA ILE A 113 -1.05 -8.48 9.92
C ILE A 113 -1.08 -8.61 8.39
N GLU A 114 -2.24 -8.96 7.83
CA GLU A 114 -2.46 -9.08 6.37
C GLU A 114 -2.30 -7.74 5.65
N THR A 115 -1.52 -7.71 4.56
CA THR A 115 -1.39 -6.56 3.66
C THR A 115 -2.62 -6.40 2.75
N GLY A 116 -2.88 -5.18 2.28
CA GLY A 116 -4.05 -4.91 1.41
C GLY A 116 -5.39 -4.83 2.14
N ALA A 117 -5.41 -4.91 3.48
CA ALA A 117 -6.59 -4.78 4.32
C ALA A 117 -6.38 -3.76 5.46
N ILE A 118 -7.48 -3.31 6.08
CA ILE A 118 -7.44 -2.48 7.29
C ILE A 118 -7.63 -3.39 8.50
N THR A 119 -6.67 -3.37 9.44
CA THR A 119 -6.77 -4.06 10.73
C THR A 119 -6.96 -3.04 11.84
N GLU A 120 -8.06 -3.14 12.59
CA GLU A 120 -8.37 -2.24 13.70
C GLU A 120 -7.92 -2.83 15.05
N LEU A 121 -7.12 -2.06 15.81
CA LEU A 121 -6.73 -2.38 17.18
C LEU A 121 -7.47 -1.47 18.17
N PHE A 122 -8.50 -1.99 18.83
CA PHE A 122 -9.28 -1.24 19.83
C PHE A 122 -9.09 -1.81 21.25
N GLY A 123 -9.31 -0.97 22.26
CA GLY A 123 -9.19 -1.34 23.67
C GLY A 123 -8.86 -0.15 24.57
N GLU A 124 -8.88 -0.34 25.88
CA GLU A 124 -8.66 0.73 26.86
C GLU A 124 -7.26 1.36 26.80
N PHE A 125 -7.08 2.52 27.43
CA PHE A 125 -5.74 3.09 27.61
C PHE A 125 -4.81 2.08 28.31
N ARG A 126 -3.52 2.08 27.92
CA ARG A 126 -2.49 1.19 28.51
C ARG A 126 -2.63 -0.30 28.21
N THR A 127 -3.49 -0.72 27.27
CA THR A 127 -3.58 -2.13 26.82
C THR A 127 -2.52 -2.55 25.79
N GLY A 128 -1.60 -1.66 25.41
CA GLY A 128 -0.48 -1.99 24.52
C GLY A 128 -0.68 -1.68 23.04
N LYS A 129 -1.81 -1.07 22.64
CA LYS A 129 -2.08 -0.68 21.23
C LYS A 129 -0.88 0.04 20.58
N SER A 130 -0.40 1.13 21.18
CA SER A 130 0.75 1.86 20.63
C SER A 130 2.03 1.01 20.63
N GLN A 131 2.22 0.08 21.57
CA GLN A 131 3.41 -0.79 21.57
C GLN A 131 3.40 -1.74 20.37
N ILE A 132 2.24 -2.25 19.99
CA ILE A 132 2.07 -3.06 18.77
C ILE A 132 2.43 -2.21 17.54
N CYS A 133 1.91 -0.97 17.44
CA CYS A 133 2.25 -0.09 16.31
C CYS A 133 3.74 0.23 16.20
N HIS A 134 4.44 0.49 17.32
CA HIS A 134 5.90 0.71 17.32
C HIS A 134 6.67 -0.54 16.87
N THR A 135 6.18 -1.73 17.21
CA THR A 135 6.80 -3.00 16.76
C THR A 135 6.59 -3.22 15.27
N LEU A 136 5.35 -3.02 14.79
CA LEU A 136 5.00 -3.16 13.37
C LEU A 136 5.75 -2.17 12.46
N ALA A 137 6.05 -0.96 12.96
CA ALA A 137 6.85 0.03 12.24
C ALA A 137 8.30 -0.43 11.96
N VAL A 138 8.79 -1.45 12.68
CA VAL A 138 10.09 -2.07 12.47
C VAL A 138 9.95 -3.41 11.75
N THR A 139 9.01 -4.27 12.14
CA THR A 139 8.87 -5.61 11.53
C THR A 139 8.44 -5.54 10.07
N CYS A 140 7.76 -4.48 9.62
CA CYS A 140 7.44 -4.31 8.19
C CYS A 140 8.69 -4.15 7.31
N GLN A 141 9.81 -3.74 7.89
CA GLN A 141 11.08 -3.53 7.19
C GLN A 141 11.91 -4.81 7.05
N LEU A 142 11.52 -5.90 7.73
CA LEU A 142 12.21 -7.19 7.61
C LEU A 142 12.00 -7.77 6.20
N PRO A 143 12.94 -8.61 5.73
CA PRO A 143 12.74 -9.55 4.63
C PRO A 143 11.43 -10.34 4.74
N VAL A 144 10.83 -10.66 3.58
CA VAL A 144 9.55 -11.40 3.51
C VAL A 144 9.69 -12.81 4.11
N ASP A 145 10.83 -13.46 3.93
CA ASP A 145 11.13 -14.78 4.49
C ASP A 145 11.25 -14.80 6.03
N MET A 146 11.41 -13.62 6.66
CA MET A 146 11.38 -13.43 8.10
C MET A 146 10.03 -12.87 8.61
N GLY A 147 9.00 -12.87 7.77
CA GLY A 147 7.67 -12.35 8.10
C GLY A 147 7.59 -10.83 8.10
N GLY A 148 8.48 -10.14 7.39
CA GLY A 148 8.34 -8.72 7.09
C GLY A 148 7.72 -8.48 5.72
N GLY A 149 7.86 -7.24 5.23
CA GLY A 149 7.34 -6.83 3.93
C GLY A 149 8.33 -6.03 3.09
N GLU A 150 9.61 -5.98 3.50
CA GLU A 150 10.69 -5.24 2.84
C GLU A 150 10.32 -3.77 2.56
N GLY A 151 9.47 -3.19 3.41
CA GLY A 151 8.83 -1.90 3.17
C GLY A 151 9.10 -0.88 4.26
N LYS A 152 9.10 0.39 3.86
CA LYS A 152 9.09 1.54 4.79
C LYS A 152 7.77 1.63 5.56
N CYS A 153 7.76 2.39 6.65
CA CYS A 153 6.57 2.63 7.46
C CYS A 153 6.11 4.08 7.36
N LEU A 154 4.79 4.30 7.27
CA LEU A 154 4.17 5.61 7.42
C LEU A 154 3.38 5.63 8.74
N TYR A 155 3.75 6.54 9.65
CA TYR A 155 3.19 6.63 10.99
C TYR A 155 2.52 8.00 11.22
N ILE A 156 1.18 8.02 11.26
CA ILE A 156 0.40 9.21 11.61
C ILE A 156 -0.04 9.12 13.07
N ASP A 157 0.40 10.06 13.89
CA ASP A 157 0.10 10.13 15.33
C ASP A 157 -0.82 11.32 15.63
N THR A 158 -1.90 11.09 16.37
CA THR A 158 -2.85 12.12 16.81
C THR A 158 -2.66 12.49 18.28
N GLU A 159 -1.96 11.69 19.07
CA GLU A 159 -1.82 11.85 20.52
C GLU A 159 -0.43 12.36 20.93
N GLY A 160 0.57 12.27 20.05
CA GLY A 160 1.96 12.62 20.37
C GLY A 160 2.64 11.57 21.26
N THR A 161 2.25 10.31 21.10
CA THR A 161 2.78 9.15 21.86
C THR A 161 3.89 8.41 21.12
N PHE A 162 4.19 8.79 19.87
CA PHE A 162 5.31 8.21 19.13
C PHE A 162 6.65 8.48 19.82
N ARG A 163 7.46 7.43 20.00
CA ARG A 163 8.77 7.49 20.67
C ARG A 163 9.80 6.70 19.83
N PRO A 164 10.68 7.36 19.06
CA PRO A 164 11.70 6.69 18.23
C PRO A 164 12.59 5.71 19.01
N VAL A 165 12.91 6.01 20.27
CA VAL A 165 13.68 5.12 21.16
C VAL A 165 13.04 3.73 21.33
N ARG A 166 11.71 3.60 21.16
CA ARG A 166 11.02 2.31 21.18
C ARG A 166 11.27 1.49 19.92
N LEU A 167 11.44 2.13 18.76
CA LEU A 167 11.81 1.45 17.52
C LEU A 167 13.23 0.91 17.63
N LEU A 168 14.17 1.70 18.17
CA LEU A 168 15.56 1.28 18.39
C LEU A 168 15.65 -0.01 19.22
N ALA A 169 14.86 -0.13 20.29
CA ALA A 169 14.82 -1.34 21.10
C ALA A 169 14.29 -2.58 20.33
N VAL A 170 13.34 -2.38 19.41
CA VAL A 170 12.84 -3.46 18.55
C VAL A 170 13.88 -3.82 17.48
N ALA A 171 14.54 -2.82 16.88
CA ALA A 171 15.62 -3.01 15.93
C ALA A 171 16.77 -3.81 16.53
N GLU A 172 17.22 -3.47 17.75
CA GLU A 172 18.25 -4.19 18.49
C GLU A 172 17.85 -5.66 18.70
N ARG A 173 16.61 -5.92 19.13
CA ARG A 173 16.09 -7.29 19.29
C ARG A 173 16.14 -8.09 17.98
N LEU A 174 15.91 -7.45 16.84
CA LEU A 174 15.87 -8.07 15.51
C LEU A 174 17.23 -8.06 14.80
N GLY A 175 18.28 -7.48 15.40
CA GLY A 175 19.60 -7.38 14.79
C GLY A 175 19.67 -6.40 13.60
N LEU A 176 18.78 -5.40 13.56
CA LEU A 176 18.75 -4.38 12.51
C LEU A 176 19.58 -3.15 12.88
N ASN A 177 20.07 -2.42 11.87
CA ASN A 177 20.68 -1.11 12.08
C ASN A 177 19.60 -0.09 12.52
N GLY A 178 19.76 0.46 13.72
CA GLY A 178 18.79 1.39 14.29
C GLY A 178 18.63 2.69 13.51
N GLU A 179 19.71 3.23 12.91
CA GLU A 179 19.64 4.46 12.11
C GLU A 179 18.85 4.23 10.82
N GLU A 180 19.16 3.14 10.10
CA GLU A 180 18.42 2.76 8.89
C GLU A 180 16.94 2.49 9.18
N VAL A 181 16.64 1.85 10.32
CA VAL A 181 15.26 1.61 10.76
C VAL A 181 14.51 2.93 10.96
N LEU A 182 15.16 3.95 11.54
CA LEU A 182 14.53 5.26 11.76
C LEU A 182 14.34 6.03 10.45
N ASP A 183 15.31 5.98 9.53
CA ASP A 183 15.24 6.64 8.23
C ASP A 183 14.11 6.07 7.35
N ASN A 184 13.76 4.80 7.56
CA ASN A 184 12.67 4.12 6.88
C ASN A 184 11.27 4.35 7.50
N VAL A 185 11.15 5.21 8.52
CA VAL A 185 9.86 5.54 9.16
C VAL A 185 9.51 7.00 8.93
N ALA A 186 8.56 7.24 8.02
CA ALA A 186 7.98 8.55 7.79
C ALA A 186 6.94 8.87 8.88
N TYR A 187 7.22 9.84 9.74
CA TYR A 187 6.35 10.24 10.84
C TYR A 187 5.68 11.61 10.60
N ALA A 188 4.38 11.70 10.91
CA ALA A 188 3.65 12.97 10.94
C ALA A 188 2.70 13.03 12.15
N ARG A 189 2.62 14.21 12.79
CA ARG A 189 1.64 14.47 13.84
C ARG A 189 0.44 15.24 13.29
N ALA A 190 -0.74 14.65 13.34
CA ALA A 190 -1.98 15.32 13.01
C ALA A 190 -2.50 16.10 14.22
N TYR A 191 -2.99 17.31 14.00
CA TYR A 191 -3.48 18.21 15.06
C TYR A 191 -5.00 18.40 15.04
N ASN A 192 -5.64 18.02 13.93
CA ASN A 192 -7.08 18.03 13.72
C ASN A 192 -7.43 17.09 12.54
N ALA A 193 -8.72 16.86 12.32
CA ALA A 193 -9.21 15.95 11.29
C ALA A 193 -8.87 16.43 9.86
N ASP A 194 -8.93 17.73 9.60
CA ASP A 194 -8.60 18.28 8.27
C ASP A 194 -7.13 18.05 7.92
N HIS A 195 -6.24 18.29 8.88
CA HIS A 195 -4.81 18.02 8.73
C HIS A 195 -4.55 16.51 8.55
N GLN A 196 -5.25 15.64 9.28
CA GLN A 196 -5.13 14.20 9.09
C GLN A 196 -5.50 13.77 7.66
N ASN A 197 -6.57 14.32 7.09
CA ASN A 197 -6.95 14.05 5.70
C ASN A 197 -5.90 14.57 4.70
N GLN A 198 -5.32 15.75 4.93
CA GLN A 198 -4.25 16.29 4.09
C GLN A 198 -3.01 15.39 4.09
N LEU A 199 -2.65 14.82 5.25
CA LEU A 199 -1.52 13.90 5.35
C LEU A 199 -1.72 12.64 4.50
N LEU A 200 -2.96 12.16 4.32
CA LEU A 200 -3.23 11.01 3.44
C LEU A 200 -2.96 11.33 1.97
N THR A 201 -3.28 12.53 1.52
CA THR A 201 -2.94 12.97 0.15
C THR A 201 -1.43 13.00 -0.04
N SER A 202 -0.68 13.58 0.91
CA SER A 202 0.78 13.58 0.87
C SER A 202 1.38 12.18 0.95
N ALA A 203 0.79 11.28 1.76
CA ALA A 203 1.19 9.89 1.86
C ALA A 203 1.10 9.17 0.50
N SER A 204 0.03 9.40 -0.27
CA SER A 204 -0.13 8.79 -1.60
C SER A 204 0.99 9.17 -2.57
N ALA A 205 1.50 10.40 -2.50
CA ALA A 205 2.63 10.85 -3.30
C ALA A 205 3.93 10.21 -2.81
N LEU A 206 4.18 10.23 -1.50
CA LEU A 206 5.38 9.63 -0.90
C LEU A 206 5.52 8.14 -1.26
N MET A 207 4.42 7.39 -1.18
CA MET A 207 4.39 5.96 -1.54
C MET A 207 4.62 5.72 -3.04
N SER A 208 4.36 6.70 -3.89
CA SER A 208 4.61 6.59 -5.34
C SER A 208 6.05 6.96 -5.74
N GLU A 209 6.72 7.80 -4.95
CA GLU A 209 8.10 8.25 -5.17
C GLU A 209 9.13 7.29 -4.54
N SER A 210 8.83 6.79 -3.35
CA SER A 210 9.67 5.86 -2.60
C SER A 210 9.23 4.43 -2.84
N ARG A 211 9.64 3.86 -3.97
CA ARG A 211 9.65 2.40 -4.17
C ARG A 211 10.94 1.80 -3.64
#